data_AF-A0A6A6WPI5-F1
#
_entry.id   AF-A0A6A6WPI5-F1
#
_cell.length_a   1.000
_cell.length_b   1.000
_cell.length_c   1.000
_cell.angle_alpha   90.00
_cell.angle_beta   90.00
_cell.angle_gamma   90.00
#
_symmetry.space_group_name_H-M   'P 1'
#
loop_
_entity.id
_entity.type
_entity.pdbx_description
1 polymer ?
#
loop_
_entity_poly.entity_id
_entity_poly.type
_entity_poly.pdbx_seq_one_letter_code
_entity_poly.pdbx_strand_id
1 'polypeptide(L)'
;MLSAQYVQKKQNAPGLVVPPNVAHTSSACNLDSRYHDLKCGHRVRTTYPDNCGDNCKSPQGEGNTKFICQVCVTSEVRTLIQLEDLGLSSSNGTTTDEAEEVSREEKILQIAKKEIDKLIRENCRVCQNVEKLHPLLQFYSEIAGAEDEGGFMSPPPPTPGRMRPHSRRNTINARPRLRSRSPMPEEGSSRSRRDDPREDRFRRQPRHEISVEAPTGRRGDTDVGPLAEDEVEKAVRETLEGLTLVAREPESEA
;
A
#
# COMPACT_ATOMS: atom_id res chain seq x y z
N MET A 1 -58.36 -1.88 -7.32
CA MET A 1 -57.61 -1.10 -6.33
C MET A 1 -57.14 -2.03 -5.21
N LEU A 2 -55.93 -2.58 -5.30
CA LEU A 2 -55.31 -3.39 -4.24
C LEU A 2 -53.93 -2.81 -3.95
N SER A 3 -53.83 -2.02 -2.89
CA SER A 3 -52.58 -1.46 -2.37
C SER A 3 -51.92 -2.46 -1.43
N ALA A 4 -50.86 -3.11 -1.89
CA ALA A 4 -50.03 -3.99 -1.08
C ALA A 4 -49.21 -3.17 -0.07
N GLN A 5 -49.51 -3.34 1.22
CA GLN A 5 -48.72 -2.76 2.31
C GLN A 5 -47.48 -3.62 2.53
N TYR A 6 -46.33 -3.14 2.07
CA TYR A 6 -45.04 -3.77 2.29
C TYR A 6 -44.57 -3.45 3.72
N VAL A 7 -44.70 -4.41 4.64
CA VAL A 7 -44.22 -4.27 6.02
C VAL A 7 -42.69 -4.31 6.02
N GLN A 8 -42.07 -3.13 6.14
CA GLN A 8 -40.63 -2.98 6.39
C GLN A 8 -40.30 -3.52 7.79
N LYS A 9 -40.04 -4.83 7.87
CA LYS A 9 -39.49 -5.46 9.05
C LYS A 9 -38.01 -5.04 9.15
N LYS A 10 -37.73 -3.94 9.87
CA LYS A 10 -36.37 -3.56 10.28
C LYS A 10 -35.80 -4.71 11.10
N GLN A 11 -35.05 -5.59 10.45
CA GLN A 11 -34.25 -6.59 11.12
C GLN A 11 -33.14 -5.83 11.83
N ASN A 12 -33.22 -5.75 13.17
CA ASN A 12 -32.10 -5.37 14.01
C ASN A 12 -31.00 -6.40 13.79
N ALA A 13 -30.11 -6.17 12.83
CA ALA A 13 -28.91 -6.96 12.68
C ALA A 13 -28.15 -6.89 14.01
N PRO A 14 -27.72 -8.03 14.58
CA PRO A 14 -26.90 -8.02 15.78
C PRO A 14 -25.70 -7.12 15.52
N GLY A 15 -25.54 -6.06 16.32
CA GLY A 15 -24.48 -5.09 16.13
C GLY A 15 -23.14 -5.80 16.09
N LEU A 16 -22.42 -5.67 14.97
CA LEU A 16 -21.05 -6.15 14.83
C LEU A 16 -20.20 -5.42 15.88
N VAL A 17 -19.92 -6.11 16.99
CA VAL A 17 -19.02 -5.61 18.03
C VAL A 17 -17.61 -5.70 17.46
N VAL A 18 -17.11 -4.59 16.91
CA VAL A 18 -15.71 -4.47 16.49
C VAL A 18 -14.86 -4.47 17.77
N PRO A 19 -13.88 -5.38 17.90
CA PRO A 19 -12.98 -5.37 19.05
C PRO A 19 -12.25 -4.02 19.11
N PRO A 20 -12.15 -3.38 20.28
CA PRO A 20 -11.60 -2.02 20.41
C PRO A 20 -10.14 -1.87 19.91
N ASN A 21 -9.39 -2.97 19.81
CA ASN A 21 -8.00 -2.95 19.34
C ASN A 21 -7.83 -2.97 17.82
N VAL A 22 -8.88 -3.25 17.05
CA VAL A 22 -8.77 -3.40 15.58
C VAL A 22 -8.46 -2.08 14.88
N ALA A 23 -8.99 -0.96 15.40
CA ALA A 23 -8.79 0.34 14.79
C ALA A 23 -7.31 0.79 14.82
N HIS A 24 -6.53 0.33 15.81
CA HIS A 24 -5.14 0.74 15.98
C HIS A 24 -4.19 0.07 14.98
N THR A 25 -4.40 -1.22 14.67
CA THR A 25 -3.57 -1.98 13.72
C THR A 25 -3.80 -1.58 12.27
N SER A 26 -4.99 -1.04 11.95
CA SER A 26 -5.35 -0.62 10.59
C SER A 26 -5.22 0.89 10.36
N SER A 27 -4.85 1.65 11.39
CA SER A 27 -4.60 3.09 11.25
C SER A 27 -3.20 3.35 10.71
N ALA A 28 -3.13 4.15 9.64
CA ALA A 28 -1.87 4.46 8.99
C ALA A 28 -0.87 5.15 9.93
N CYS A 29 0.42 4.82 9.78
CA CYS A 29 1.53 5.39 10.52
C CYS A 29 1.53 5.10 12.04
N ASN A 30 0.81 4.08 12.51
CA ASN A 30 0.98 3.55 13.86
C ASN A 30 2.13 2.53 13.92
N LEU A 31 2.79 2.42 15.07
CA LEU A 31 3.89 1.46 15.31
C LEU A 31 3.50 0.00 15.04
N ASP A 32 2.26 -0.37 15.33
CA ASP A 32 1.74 -1.72 15.12
C ASP A 32 1.06 -1.91 13.75
N SER A 33 0.93 -0.84 12.97
CA SER A 33 0.28 -0.90 11.67
C SER A 33 1.26 -1.24 10.57
N ARG A 34 0.77 -1.97 9.57
CA ARG A 34 1.49 -2.21 8.31
C ARG A 34 1.23 -1.12 7.27
N TYR A 35 0.40 -0.14 7.59
CA TYR A 35 -0.06 0.87 6.66
C TYR A 35 0.65 2.19 6.90
N HIS A 36 1.09 2.83 5.81
CA HIS A 36 1.74 4.12 5.86
C HIS A 36 1.13 5.05 4.81
N ASP A 37 0.73 6.25 5.25
CA ASP A 37 0.33 7.31 4.33
C ASP A 37 1.57 8.11 3.93
N LEU A 38 1.86 8.16 2.64
CA LEU A 38 3.02 8.87 2.09
C LEU A 38 2.68 10.33 1.78
N LYS A 39 3.71 11.18 1.72
CA LYS A 39 3.61 12.60 1.33
C LYS A 39 3.03 12.79 -0.08
N CYS A 40 3.24 11.83 -0.98
CA CYS A 40 2.66 11.85 -2.33
C CYS A 40 1.15 11.58 -2.37
N GLY A 41 0.51 11.32 -1.23
CA GLY A 41 -0.92 11.07 -1.16
C GLY A 41 -1.34 9.61 -1.40
N HIS A 42 -0.40 8.70 -1.63
CA HIS A 42 -0.70 7.26 -1.69
C HIS A 42 -0.56 6.58 -0.32
N ARG A 43 -1.35 5.53 -0.09
CA ARG A 43 -1.17 4.62 1.04
C ARG A 43 -0.40 3.39 0.57
N VAL A 44 0.56 2.97 1.38
CA VAL A 44 1.34 1.76 1.13
C VAL A 44 1.23 0.78 2.29
N ARG A 45 1.35 -0.51 1.99
CA ARG A 45 1.35 -1.62 2.92
C ARG A 45 2.69 -2.33 2.91
N THR A 46 3.25 -2.57 4.09
CA THR A 46 4.45 -3.37 4.31
C THR A 46 4.09 -4.81 4.67
N THR A 47 5.01 -5.75 4.47
CA THR A 47 4.82 -7.16 4.83
C THR A 47 4.70 -7.35 6.35
N TYR A 48 5.51 -6.60 7.11
CA TYR A 48 5.55 -6.59 8.56
C TYR A 48 5.31 -5.17 9.09
N PRO A 49 4.76 -5.00 10.30
CA PRO A 49 4.70 -3.68 10.94
C PRO A 49 6.11 -3.09 10.97
N ASP A 50 6.24 -1.87 10.47
CA ASP A 50 7.53 -1.23 10.28
C ASP A 50 7.43 0.24 10.71
N ASN A 51 8.56 0.84 11.05
CA ASN A 51 8.58 2.24 11.46
C ASN A 51 8.34 3.16 10.26
N CYS A 52 7.73 4.31 10.51
CA CYS A 52 7.51 5.30 9.46
C CYS A 52 8.84 5.74 8.85
N GLY A 53 8.85 5.93 7.53
CA GLY A 53 10.00 6.48 6.81
C GLY A 53 9.92 8.00 6.66
N ASP A 54 11.01 8.62 6.21
CA ASP A 54 11.10 10.07 5.97
C ASP A 54 10.03 10.64 5.03
N ASN A 55 9.50 9.81 4.14
CA ASN A 55 8.48 10.20 3.18
C ASN A 55 7.04 9.90 3.63
N CYS A 56 6.84 9.41 4.86
CA CYS A 56 5.51 9.35 5.48
C CYS A 56 4.97 10.76 5.71
N LYS A 57 3.64 10.90 5.70
CA LYS A 57 2.93 12.14 6.00
C LYS A 57 3.20 12.60 7.43
N SER A 58 3.28 11.66 8.36
CA SER A 58 3.63 11.89 9.77
C SER A 58 4.75 10.92 10.15
N PRO A 59 6.04 11.27 9.95
CA PRO A 59 7.14 10.39 10.31
C PRO A 59 7.18 10.24 11.84
N GLN A 60 6.86 9.05 12.32
CA GLN A 60 7.02 8.65 13.72
C GLN A 60 8.22 7.69 13.84
N GLY A 61 9.20 8.06 14.66
CA GLY A 61 10.43 7.28 14.89
C GLY A 61 11.63 7.73 14.07
N GLU A 62 12.80 7.13 14.36
CA GLU A 62 14.09 7.41 13.71
C GLU A 62 14.30 6.57 12.44
N GLY A 63 13.22 6.32 11.69
CA GLY A 63 13.24 5.51 10.48
C GLY A 63 13.83 6.27 9.29
N ASN A 64 15.16 6.18 9.09
CA ASN A 64 15.86 6.85 7.97
C ASN A 64 15.61 6.22 6.58
N THR A 65 14.80 5.16 6.49
CA THR A 65 14.57 4.44 5.23
C THR A 65 13.30 4.93 4.55
N LYS A 66 13.39 5.31 3.27
CA LYS A 66 12.25 5.80 2.48
C LYS A 66 11.42 4.63 1.94
N PHE A 67 10.10 4.81 1.86
CA PHE A 67 9.21 3.87 1.19
C PHE A 67 9.09 4.17 -0.31
N ILE A 68 9.12 3.15 -1.15
CA ILE A 68 8.93 3.30 -2.60
C ILE A 68 7.44 3.26 -2.91
N CYS A 69 6.92 4.30 -3.56
CA CYS A 69 5.56 4.35 -4.07
C CYS A 69 5.55 3.92 -5.54
N GLN A 70 5.06 2.71 -5.84
CA GLN A 70 5.09 2.15 -7.19
C GLN A 70 4.32 3.01 -8.18
N VAL A 71 3.15 3.51 -7.78
CA VAL A 71 2.30 4.39 -8.62
C VAL A 71 3.06 5.66 -9.03
N CYS A 72 3.80 6.28 -8.10
CA CYS A 72 4.57 7.49 -8.41
C CYS A 72 5.72 7.20 -9.36
N VAL A 73 6.48 6.14 -9.13
CA VAL A 73 7.60 5.75 -10.00
C VAL A 73 7.10 5.42 -11.41
N THR A 74 6.01 4.65 -11.54
CA THR A 74 5.42 4.35 -12.85
C THR A 74 4.89 5.60 -13.54
N SER A 75 4.29 6.54 -12.80
CA SER A 75 3.82 7.81 -13.37
C SER A 75 4.98 8.66 -13.89
N GLU A 76 6.09 8.74 -13.14
CA GLU A 76 7.29 9.48 -13.53
C GLU A 76 7.90 8.88 -14.81
N VAL A 77 8.08 7.55 -14.85
CA VAL A 77 8.57 6.85 -16.04
C VAL A 77 7.65 7.05 -17.24
N ARG A 78 6.32 7.02 -17.03
CA ARG A 78 5.35 7.30 -18.10
C ARG A 78 5.53 8.71 -18.65
N THR A 79 5.73 9.71 -17.80
CA THR A 79 5.97 11.09 -18.26
C THR A 79 7.30 11.23 -19.00
N LEU A 80 8.35 10.53 -18.57
CA LEU A 80 9.64 10.53 -19.27
C LEU A 80 9.52 9.96 -20.67
N ILE A 81 8.87 8.80 -20.83
CA ILE A 81 8.63 8.20 -22.16
C ILE A 81 7.78 9.12 -23.03
N GLN A 82 6.74 9.75 -22.48
CA GLN A 82 5.92 10.72 -23.21
C GLN A 82 6.74 11.93 -23.70
N LEU A 83 7.69 12.41 -22.90
CA LEU A 83 8.58 13.51 -23.28
C LEU A 83 9.60 13.07 -24.33
N GLU A 84 10.11 11.83 -24.26
CA GLU A 84 10.98 11.24 -25.29
C GLU A 84 10.26 11.11 -26.64
N ASP A 85 8.98 10.75 -26.63
CA ASP A 85 8.16 10.66 -27.85
C ASP A 85 7.90 12.04 -28.48
N LEU A 86 7.79 13.09 -27.66
CA LEU A 86 7.62 14.47 -28.12
C LEU A 86 8.93 15.11 -28.59
N GLY A 87 10.03 14.75 -27.94
CA GLY A 87 11.36 15.15 -28.35
C GLY A 87 11.71 14.40 -29.61
N LEU A 88 11.26 14.91 -30.78
CA LEU A 88 11.52 14.46 -32.15
C LEU A 88 12.93 13.89 -32.27
N SER A 89 13.09 12.62 -31.89
CA SER A 89 14.39 12.03 -31.70
C SER A 89 14.96 11.89 -33.09
N SER A 90 15.91 12.78 -33.42
CA SER A 90 16.67 12.81 -34.65
C SER A 90 17.30 11.45 -34.87
N SER A 91 16.54 10.59 -35.54
CA SER A 91 16.89 9.38 -36.28
C SER A 91 18.30 8.84 -36.02
N ASN A 92 18.52 8.16 -34.91
CA ASN A 92 19.52 7.10 -34.88
C ASN A 92 18.83 5.81 -35.31
N GLY A 93 18.57 5.74 -36.61
CA GLY A 93 17.98 4.59 -37.30
C GLY A 93 18.86 3.36 -37.13
N THR A 94 18.62 2.61 -36.07
CA THR A 94 19.17 1.27 -35.90
C THR A 94 18.07 0.29 -36.29
N THR A 95 18.08 -0.08 -37.57
CA THR A 95 17.26 -1.13 -38.14
C THR A 95 17.72 -2.47 -37.56
N THR A 96 17.13 -2.89 -36.44
CA THR A 96 17.24 -4.27 -35.97
C THR A 96 15.92 -4.96 -36.22
N ASP A 97 15.99 -5.91 -37.14
CA ASP A 97 14.94 -6.77 -37.64
C ASP A 97 14.14 -7.48 -36.54
N GLU A 98 12.81 -7.48 -36.69
CA GLU A 98 11.84 -8.45 -36.16
C GLU A 98 11.90 -8.82 -34.67
N ALA A 99 12.19 -7.86 -33.79
CA ALA A 99 11.83 -8.01 -32.39
C ALA A 99 10.33 -7.70 -32.23
N GLU A 100 9.56 -8.66 -31.69
CA GLU A 100 8.15 -8.47 -31.30
C GLU A 100 7.96 -7.09 -30.68
N GLU A 101 7.06 -6.27 -31.23
CA GLU A 101 6.79 -4.92 -30.76
C GLU A 101 6.20 -4.98 -29.35
N VAL A 102 7.08 -4.91 -28.34
CA VAL A 102 6.68 -4.79 -26.93
C VAL A 102 5.81 -3.54 -26.80
N SER A 103 4.60 -3.73 -26.28
CA SER A 103 3.64 -2.64 -26.08
C SER A 103 4.26 -1.49 -25.28
N ARG A 104 3.82 -0.25 -25.55
CA ARG A 104 4.33 0.94 -24.85
C ARG A 104 4.15 0.82 -23.34
N GLU A 105 3.00 0.32 -22.91
CA GLU A 105 2.66 0.06 -21.51
C GLU A 105 3.62 -0.95 -20.88
N GLU A 106 3.98 -2.01 -21.59
CA GLU A 106 4.96 -2.98 -21.11
C GLU A 106 6.36 -2.37 -21.00
N LYS A 107 6.78 -1.54 -21.96
CA LYS A 107 8.04 -0.77 -21.86
C LYS A 107 8.06 0.12 -20.62
N ILE A 108 6.96 0.84 -20.33
CA ILE A 108 6.82 1.67 -19.11
C ILE A 108 7.01 0.80 -17.87
N LEU A 109 6.35 -0.36 -17.79
CA LEU A 109 6.46 -1.26 -16.64
C LEU A 109 7.88 -1.83 -16.48
N GLN A 110 8.54 -2.19 -17.58
CA GLN A 110 9.92 -2.69 -17.55
C GLN A 110 10.91 -1.63 -17.04
N ILE A 111 10.79 -0.38 -17.50
CA ILE A 111 11.64 0.73 -17.02
C ILE A 111 11.32 1.05 -15.56
N ALA A 112 10.05 1.14 -15.18
CA ALA A 112 9.64 1.38 -13.80
C ALA A 112 10.19 0.29 -12.85
N LYS A 113 10.15 -0.97 -13.25
CA LYS A 113 10.73 -2.08 -12.49
C LYS A 113 12.24 -1.91 -12.28
N LYS A 114 12.99 -1.54 -13.33
CA LYS A 114 14.44 -1.28 -13.23
C LYS A 114 14.75 -0.13 -12.26
N GLU A 115 13.93 0.92 -12.28
CA GLU A 115 14.12 2.07 -11.40
C GLU A 115 13.78 1.73 -9.95
N ILE A 116 12.74 0.91 -9.71
CA ILE A 116 12.44 0.35 -8.40
C ILE A 116 13.62 -0.52 -7.91
N ASP A 117 14.17 -1.41 -8.74
CA ASP A 117 15.31 -2.26 -8.38
C ASP A 117 16.58 -1.44 -8.05
N LYS A 118 16.76 -0.27 -8.67
CA LYS A 118 17.80 0.68 -8.32
C LYS A 118 17.56 1.32 -6.95
N LEU A 119 16.34 1.78 -6.67
CA LEU A 119 15.97 2.34 -5.36
C LEU A 119 16.12 1.30 -4.23
N ILE A 120 15.84 0.02 -4.49
CA ILE A 120 16.09 -1.07 -3.53
C ILE A 120 17.57 -1.17 -3.18
N ARG A 121 18.46 -1.08 -4.17
CA ARG A 121 19.92 -1.07 -3.95
C ARG A 121 20.39 0.15 -3.14
N GLU A 122 19.64 1.24 -3.16
CA GLU A 122 19.85 2.45 -2.35
C GLU A 122 19.20 2.37 -0.96
N ASN A 123 18.84 1.17 -0.49
CA ASN A 123 18.25 0.93 0.83
C ASN A 123 16.85 1.54 1.02
N CYS A 124 16.08 1.70 -0.07
CA CYS A 124 14.66 2.04 0.00
C CYS A 124 13.81 0.77 0.16
N ARG A 125 12.67 0.89 0.86
CA ARG A 125 11.76 -0.21 1.15
C ARG A 125 10.67 -0.32 0.08
N VAL A 126 10.55 -1.50 -0.54
CA VAL A 126 9.42 -1.77 -1.44
C VAL A 126 8.16 -1.98 -0.61
N CYS A 127 7.07 -1.36 -1.05
CA CYS A 127 5.76 -1.56 -0.43
C CYS A 127 4.70 -1.82 -1.50
N GLN A 128 3.59 -2.41 -1.08
CA GLN A 128 2.42 -2.59 -1.94
C GLN A 128 1.55 -1.34 -1.85
N ASN A 129 1.19 -0.73 -2.97
CA ASN A 129 0.22 0.36 -2.98
C ASN A 129 -1.16 -0.19 -2.63
N VAL A 130 -1.85 0.47 -1.70
CA VAL A 130 -3.21 0.11 -1.25
C VAL A 130 -4.10 1.33 -1.35
N GLU A 131 -5.37 1.11 -1.71
CA GLU A 131 -6.35 2.18 -1.76
C GLU A 131 -6.58 2.79 -0.37
N LYS A 132 -6.90 4.08 -0.36
CA LYS A 132 -7.20 4.81 0.88
C LYS A 132 -8.62 4.52 1.33
N LEU A 133 -8.79 3.39 2.01
CA LEU A 133 -10.01 3.04 2.69
C LEU A 133 -10.05 3.60 4.12
N HIS A 134 -11.26 3.74 4.65
CA HIS A 134 -11.45 4.03 6.07
C HIS A 134 -10.80 2.90 6.90
N PRO A 135 -10.11 3.18 8.03
CA PRO A 135 -9.39 2.14 8.79
C PRO A 135 -10.23 0.91 9.15
N LEU A 136 -11.51 1.11 9.46
CA LEU A 136 -12.45 0.02 9.71
C LEU A 136 -12.69 -0.87 8.48
N LEU A 137 -12.81 -0.27 7.28
CA LEU A 137 -12.99 -1.03 6.03
C LEU A 137 -11.69 -1.75 5.63
N GLN A 138 -10.55 -1.13 5.93
CA GLN A 138 -9.24 -1.73 5.66
C GLN A 138 -9.04 -3.04 6.45
N PHE A 139 -9.49 -3.10 7.70
CA PHE A 139 -9.52 -4.35 8.46
C PHE A 139 -10.30 -5.46 7.75
N TYR A 140 -11.49 -5.15 7.24
CA TYR A 140 -12.30 -6.14 6.52
C TYR A 140 -11.63 -6.61 5.22
N SER A 141 -10.89 -5.75 4.52
CA SER A 141 -10.14 -6.17 3.34
C SER A 141 -9.03 -7.18 3.66
N GLU A 142 -8.43 -7.11 4.85
CA GLU A 142 -7.44 -8.10 5.30
C GLU A 142 -8.08 -9.44 5.66
N ILE A 143 -9.29 -9.41 6.23
CA ILE A 143 -10.04 -10.64 6.54
C ILE A 143 -10.59 -11.27 5.27
N ALA A 144 -11.21 -10.48 4.39
CA ALA A 144 -11.78 -10.98 3.14
C ALA A 144 -10.71 -11.54 2.20
N GLY A 145 -9.53 -10.91 2.15
CA GLY A 145 -8.38 -11.45 1.41
C GLY A 145 -7.85 -12.77 1.99
N ALA A 146 -8.18 -13.12 3.24
CA ALA A 146 -7.89 -14.44 3.77
C ALA A 146 -8.85 -15.53 3.24
N GLU A 147 -9.97 -15.16 2.60
CA GLU A 147 -10.92 -16.14 2.04
C GLU A 147 -10.47 -16.69 0.68
N ASP A 148 -9.77 -15.89 -0.12
CA ASP A 148 -9.26 -16.32 -1.44
C ASP A 148 -8.16 -17.38 -1.32
N GLU A 149 -7.37 -17.37 -0.23
CA GLU A 149 -6.42 -18.45 0.10
C GLU A 149 -6.97 -19.43 1.16
N GLY A 150 -8.01 -19.04 1.90
CA GLY A 150 -8.53 -19.75 3.05
C GLY A 150 -9.91 -20.33 2.81
N GLY A 151 -9.97 -21.37 1.96
CA GLY A 151 -10.79 -22.60 2.01
C GLY A 151 -12.07 -22.73 2.87
N PHE A 152 -12.76 -21.67 3.24
CA PHE A 152 -13.98 -21.75 4.06
C PHE A 152 -15.21 -22.03 3.19
N MET A 153 -15.20 -21.60 1.93
CA MET A 153 -16.23 -21.94 0.94
C MET A 153 -15.78 -22.98 -0.10
N SER A 154 -14.48 -23.29 -0.17
CA SER A 154 -14.02 -24.41 -0.96
C SER A 154 -14.39 -25.69 -0.22
N PRO A 155 -15.21 -26.59 -0.80
CA PRO A 155 -15.46 -27.88 -0.17
C PRO A 155 -14.10 -28.53 0.12
N PRO A 156 -13.91 -29.12 1.31
CA PRO A 156 -12.63 -29.73 1.65
C PRO A 156 -12.24 -30.69 0.52
N PRO A 157 -10.99 -30.68 0.04
CA PRO A 157 -10.55 -31.62 -0.98
C PRO A 157 -10.95 -33.02 -0.50
N PRO A 158 -11.49 -33.89 -1.37
CA PRO A 158 -11.98 -35.20 -0.98
C PRO A 158 -10.88 -35.89 -0.20
N THR A 159 -11.05 -36.00 1.11
CA THR A 159 -10.02 -36.58 1.96
C THR A 159 -9.80 -38.00 1.43
N PRO A 160 -8.58 -38.38 1.01
CA PRO A 160 -8.32 -39.74 0.56
C PRO A 160 -8.81 -40.65 1.67
N GLY A 161 -9.77 -41.52 1.34
CA GLY A 161 -10.57 -42.28 2.29
C GLY A 161 -9.66 -42.82 3.38
N ARG A 162 -9.82 -42.29 4.59
CA ARG A 162 -9.01 -42.66 5.75
C ARG A 162 -9.32 -44.13 6.00
N MET A 163 -8.50 -45.03 5.44
CA MET A 163 -8.61 -46.45 5.72
C MET A 163 -8.53 -46.59 7.22
N ARG A 164 -9.66 -46.98 7.84
CA ARG A 164 -9.72 -47.27 9.26
C ARG A 164 -8.57 -48.25 9.54
N PRO A 165 -7.58 -47.90 10.37
CA PRO A 165 -6.55 -48.84 10.75
C PRO A 165 -7.27 -50.00 11.44
N HIS A 166 -7.19 -51.19 10.85
CA HIS A 166 -7.69 -52.40 11.48
C HIS A 166 -7.03 -52.49 12.85
N SER A 167 -7.85 -52.42 13.89
CA SER A 167 -7.50 -52.58 15.29
C SER A 167 -6.82 -53.93 15.51
N ARG A 168 -5.50 -54.00 15.29
CA ARG A 168 -4.67 -55.06 15.84
C ARG A 168 -4.45 -54.75 17.32
N ARG A 169 -5.34 -55.33 18.11
CA ARG A 169 -5.19 -55.64 19.52
C ARG A 169 -3.76 -56.16 19.75
N ASN A 170 -2.89 -55.36 20.37
CA ASN A 170 -1.59 -55.81 20.84
C ASN A 170 -1.34 -55.30 22.27
N THR A 171 -1.49 -56.27 23.17
CA THR A 171 -0.83 -56.46 24.47
C THR A 171 0.27 -55.47 24.85
N ILE A 172 0.00 -54.75 25.93
CA ILE A 172 0.79 -54.74 27.18
C ILE A 172 2.28 -55.05 26.98
N ASN A 173 3.12 -54.01 27.09
CA ASN A 173 4.34 -54.06 27.87
C ASN A 173 4.73 -52.64 28.29
N ALA A 174 4.51 -52.37 29.58
CA ALA A 174 5.08 -51.25 30.30
C ALA A 174 6.60 -51.35 30.32
N ARG A 175 7.30 -50.21 30.24
CA ARG A 175 8.62 -49.98 30.88
C ARG A 175 8.96 -48.47 30.93
N PRO A 176 9.88 -48.05 31.81
CA PRO A 176 9.71 -46.84 32.63
C PRO A 176 10.62 -45.68 32.23
N ARG A 177 10.28 -44.51 32.78
CA ARG A 177 11.10 -43.28 32.86
C ARG A 177 12.55 -43.57 33.22
N LEU A 178 13.49 -42.89 32.56
CA LEU A 178 14.78 -42.50 33.14
C LEU A 178 15.26 -41.16 32.54
N ARG A 179 15.74 -40.31 33.45
CA ARG A 179 16.32 -38.98 33.29
C ARG A 179 17.64 -39.04 32.52
N SER A 180 17.96 -37.97 31.79
CA SER A 180 19.34 -37.48 31.63
C SER A 180 19.33 -35.96 31.44
N ARG A 181 19.65 -35.24 32.53
CA ARG A 181 20.21 -33.89 32.48
C ARG A 181 21.62 -34.00 31.88
N SER A 182 21.95 -33.16 30.92
CA SER A 182 23.34 -32.87 30.57
C SER A 182 23.64 -31.41 30.91
N PRO A 183 24.68 -31.13 31.70
CA PRO A 183 25.21 -29.79 31.89
C PRO A 183 26.13 -29.46 30.70
N MET A 184 25.94 -28.29 30.09
CA MET A 184 26.90 -27.74 29.13
C MET A 184 27.86 -26.80 29.87
N PRO A 185 29.16 -26.85 29.54
CA PRO A 185 30.20 -26.11 30.25
C PRO A 185 30.19 -24.62 29.88
N GLU A 186 30.43 -23.80 30.89
CA GLU A 186 31.03 -22.48 30.73
C GLU A 186 32.44 -22.64 30.16
N GLU A 187 32.85 -21.78 29.22
CA GLU A 187 34.08 -20.99 29.29
C GLU A 187 34.42 -20.35 27.93
N GLY A 188 34.72 -19.05 27.97
CA GLY A 188 35.81 -18.46 27.22
C GLY A 188 35.58 -18.11 25.74
N SER A 189 35.22 -16.86 25.46
CA SER A 189 35.90 -16.17 24.36
C SER A 189 35.94 -14.66 24.55
N SER A 190 36.98 -14.25 25.25
CA SER A 190 37.57 -12.92 25.22
C SER A 190 37.88 -12.53 23.77
N ARG A 191 37.14 -11.56 23.21
CA ARG A 191 37.58 -10.83 22.02
C ARG A 191 37.60 -9.34 22.30
N SER A 192 38.80 -8.92 22.69
CA SER A 192 39.52 -7.75 22.18
C SER A 192 38.67 -6.50 21.93
N ARG A 193 38.63 -5.66 22.96
CA ARG A 193 38.61 -4.20 22.78
C ARG A 193 39.83 -3.83 21.93
N ARG A 194 39.61 -3.44 20.68
CA ARG A 194 40.55 -2.55 19.99
C ARG A 194 40.05 -1.15 20.24
N ASP A 195 40.70 -0.51 21.20
CA ASP A 195 40.75 0.95 21.27
C ASP A 195 41.42 1.42 19.97
N ASP A 196 40.64 2.09 19.12
CA ASP A 196 41.16 2.83 17.98
C ASP A 196 41.06 4.32 18.32
N PRO A 197 42.17 4.96 18.73
CA PRO A 197 42.22 6.39 18.92
C PRO A 197 42.81 7.00 17.65
N ARG A 198 42.02 7.73 16.86
CA ARG A 198 42.43 9.01 16.25
C ARG A 198 41.44 9.51 15.19
N GLU A 199 41.17 10.81 15.36
CA GLU A 199 41.07 11.83 14.31
C GLU A 199 39.82 11.86 13.42
N ASP A 200 38.90 12.76 13.79
CA ASP A 200 38.36 13.83 12.93
C ASP A 200 37.57 14.77 13.86
N ARG A 201 38.02 15.97 14.27
CA ARG A 201 38.38 17.18 13.51
C ARG A 201 37.45 17.40 12.30
N PHE A 202 36.76 18.55 12.31
CA PHE A 202 35.88 19.10 11.27
C PHE A 202 34.48 18.43 11.22
N ARG A 203 33.33 19.08 11.42
CA ARG A 203 32.91 20.49 11.24
C ARG A 203 31.81 20.80 12.26
N ARG A 204 32.04 21.81 13.11
CA ARG A 204 30.93 22.60 13.65
C ARG A 204 30.40 23.44 12.51
N GLN A 205 29.22 23.12 12.00
CA GLN A 205 28.50 24.06 11.14
C GLN A 205 27.88 25.17 12.02
N PRO A 206 27.88 26.42 11.57
CA PRO A 206 27.26 27.53 12.28
C PRO A 206 25.74 27.32 12.32
N ARG A 207 25.17 27.42 13.53
CA ARG A 207 23.71 27.55 13.72
C ARG A 207 23.29 28.88 13.10
N HIS A 208 22.64 28.83 11.94
CA HIS A 208 21.79 29.92 11.49
C HIS A 208 20.49 29.84 12.30
N GLU A 209 20.40 30.68 13.32
CA GLU A 209 19.14 31.00 13.99
C GLU A 209 18.27 31.77 12.99
N ILE A 210 17.36 31.05 12.32
CA ILE A 210 16.26 31.69 11.60
C ILE A 210 15.22 32.00 12.67
N SER A 211 15.25 33.23 13.17
CA SER A 211 14.17 33.80 13.97
C SER A 211 12.92 33.91 13.10
N VAL A 212 12.05 32.91 13.21
CA VAL A 212 10.73 32.94 12.56
C VAL A 212 9.82 33.79 13.45
N GLU A 213 9.66 35.06 13.09
CA GLU A 213 8.63 35.89 13.68
C GLU A 213 7.27 35.25 13.43
N ALA A 214 6.52 35.04 14.50
CA ALA A 214 5.20 34.45 14.48
C ALA A 214 4.22 35.36 13.74
N PRO A 215 3.58 34.92 12.64
CA PRO A 215 2.48 35.68 12.06
C PRO A 215 1.27 35.51 12.96
N THR A 216 0.96 36.55 13.74
CA THR A 216 -0.33 36.75 14.38
C THR A 216 -1.36 37.13 13.30
N GLY A 217 -1.70 36.15 12.47
CA GLY A 217 -2.69 36.28 11.40
C GLY A 217 -4.09 36.26 11.97
N ARG A 218 -4.70 37.45 12.03
CA ARG A 218 -6.13 37.69 12.27
C ARG A 218 -7.00 36.69 11.52
N ARG A 219 -7.96 36.10 12.24
CA ARG A 219 -9.14 35.45 11.66
C ARG A 219 -9.98 36.52 10.95
N GLY A 220 -9.77 36.67 9.65
CA GLY A 220 -10.70 37.36 8.77
C GLY A 220 -11.72 36.35 8.28
N ASP A 221 -13.00 36.59 8.57
CA ASP A 221 -14.12 35.97 7.88
C ASP A 221 -13.94 36.11 6.38
N THR A 222 -13.70 34.99 5.70
CA THR A 222 -13.84 34.88 4.25
C THR A 222 -15.27 34.46 3.96
N ASP A 223 -16.18 35.42 3.96
CA ASP A 223 -17.42 35.32 3.20
C ASP A 223 -17.05 35.26 1.72
N VAL A 224 -16.79 34.04 1.24
CA VAL A 224 -16.62 33.77 -0.18
C VAL A 224 -18.02 33.80 -0.79
N GLY A 225 -18.46 34.99 -1.18
CA GLY A 225 -19.61 35.14 -2.04
C GLY A 225 -19.42 34.32 -3.33
N PRO A 226 -20.50 33.80 -3.94
CA PRO A 226 -20.41 33.03 -5.17
C PRO A 226 -19.69 33.87 -6.22
N LEU A 227 -18.47 33.44 -6.60
CA LEU A 227 -17.73 34.04 -7.69
C LEU A 227 -18.61 33.95 -8.93
N ALA A 228 -18.79 35.09 -9.61
CA ALA A 228 -19.48 35.14 -10.89
C ALA A 228 -18.86 34.06 -11.78
N GLU A 229 -19.69 33.12 -12.27
CA GLU A 229 -19.22 32.08 -13.19
C GLU A 229 -18.54 32.77 -14.39
N ASP A 230 -17.25 32.49 -14.59
CA ASP A 230 -16.52 33.03 -15.72
C ASP A 230 -17.21 32.57 -17.02
N GLU A 231 -17.36 33.48 -17.99
CA GLU A 231 -18.03 33.21 -19.27
C GLU A 231 -17.47 31.96 -19.99
N VAL A 232 -16.21 31.63 -19.68
CA VAL A 232 -15.50 30.44 -20.16
C VAL A 232 -16.12 29.14 -19.61
N GLU A 233 -16.43 29.07 -18.31
CA GLU A 233 -17.06 27.88 -17.71
C GLU A 233 -18.47 27.64 -18.24
N LYS A 234 -19.19 28.73 -18.52
CA LYS A 234 -20.52 28.67 -19.16
C LYS A 234 -20.43 28.11 -20.59
N ALA A 235 -19.46 28.55 -21.38
CA ALA A 235 -19.27 28.06 -22.75
C ALA A 235 -18.87 26.57 -22.78
N VAL A 236 -18.06 26.11 -21.83
CA VAL A 236 -17.68 24.69 -21.70
C VAL A 236 -18.88 23.82 -21.30
N ARG A 237 -19.74 24.31 -20.39
CA ARG A 237 -20.96 23.60 -19.99
C ARG A 237 -21.94 23.45 -21.16
N GLU A 238 -22.15 24.52 -21.92
CA GLU A 238 -23.07 24.52 -23.08
C GLU A 238 -22.59 23.59 -24.21
N THR A 239 -21.28 23.52 -24.44
CA THR A 239 -20.71 22.60 -25.45
C THR A 239 -20.83 21.12 -25.05
N LEU A 240 -20.70 20.79 -23.76
CA LEU A 240 -20.87 19.42 -23.27
C LEU A 240 -22.33 18.96 -23.30
N GLU A 241 -23.28 19.85 -23.01
CA GLU A 241 -24.72 19.56 -23.11
C GLU A 241 -25.17 19.37 -24.58
N GLY A 242 -24.58 20.11 -25.52
CA GLY A 242 -24.84 19.93 -26.95
C GLY A 242 -24.40 18.55 -27.47
N LEU A 243 -23.28 18.01 -26.99
CA LEU A 243 -22.75 16.72 -27.44
C LEU A 243 -23.54 15.52 -26.91
N THR A 244 -24.19 15.66 -25.75
CA THR A 244 -24.95 14.56 -25.13
C THR A 244 -26.31 14.32 -25.80
N LEU A 245 -26.86 15.31 -26.50
CA LEU A 245 -28.15 15.19 -27.19
C LEU A 245 -28.08 14.55 -28.58
N VAL A 246 -26.88 14.44 -29.19
CA VAL A 246 -26.70 13.85 -30.52
C VAL A 246 -26.67 12.31 -30.47
N ALA A 247 -26.51 11.70 -29.30
CA ALA A 247 -26.39 10.25 -29.14
C ALA A 247 -27.73 9.50 -28.99
N ARG A 248 -28.88 10.17 -29.11
CA ARG A 248 -30.19 9.52 -29.14
C ARG A 248 -30.62 9.30 -30.59
N GLU A 249 -30.14 8.21 -31.19
CA GLU A 249 -30.70 7.70 -32.45
C GLU A 249 -32.16 7.27 -32.24
N PRO A 250 -33.04 7.49 -33.22
CA PRO A 250 -34.42 7.02 -33.17
C PRO A 250 -34.42 5.49 -33.29
N GLU A 251 -34.85 4.81 -32.23
CA GLU A 251 -35.19 3.39 -32.28
C GLU A 251 -36.25 3.19 -33.38
N SER A 252 -35.83 2.51 -34.44
CA SER A 252 -36.66 2.13 -35.57
C SER A 252 -37.79 1.21 -35.10
N GLU A 253 -39.03 1.63 -35.34
CA GLU A 253 -40.21 0.78 -35.26
C GLU A 253 -40.05 -0.45 -36.18
N ALA A 254 -40.13 -1.63 -35.59
CA ALA A 254 -40.39 -2.90 -36.27
C ALA A 254 -41.29 -3.77 -35.38
#